data_AF-A0A724QBH1-F1
#
_entry.id   AF-A0A724QBH1-F1
#
_cell.length_a   1.000
_cell.length_b   1.000
_cell.length_c   1.000
_cell.angle_alpha   90.00
_cell.angle_beta   90.00
_cell.angle_gamma   90.00
#
_symmetry.space_group_name_H-M   'P 1'
#
loop_
_entity.id
_entity.type
_entity.pdbx_description
1 polymer ?
#
loop_
_entity_poly.entity_id
_entity_poly.type
_entity_poly.pdbx_seq_one_letter_code
_entity_poly.pdbx_strand_id
1 'polypeptide(L)'
;MSQTDNLFDTAMSVADDAIISVMGTTATITSGVLAGASLTGVFDDPESVSYAAGGVRIEGISPSIFMKSSAVHQLKRADTLEIGGQNYWVDRMGPEESSGSRVIWLGTGDPPADTRRR
;
A
#
# COMPACT_ATOMS: atom_id res chain seq x y z
N MET A 1 -4.45 29.44 8.26
CA MET A 1 -4.58 29.60 6.80
C MET A 1 -3.35 30.37 6.35
N SER A 2 -2.46 29.88 5.52
CA SER A 2 -2.30 28.59 4.85
C SER A 2 -0.83 28.24 4.99
N GLN A 3 -0.53 26.95 5.21
CA GLN A 3 0.66 26.33 4.64
C GLN A 3 0.52 26.50 3.13
N THR A 4 0.73 27.72 2.62
CA THR A 4 1.08 27.96 1.22
C THR A 4 2.44 27.28 1.09
N ASP A 5 2.34 25.98 0.87
CA ASP A 5 3.21 25.19 0.03
C ASP A 5 4.68 25.40 0.37
N ASN A 6 5.20 24.58 1.29
CA ASN A 6 6.59 24.21 1.17
C ASN A 6 6.73 23.67 -0.26
N LEU A 7 7.29 24.49 -1.15
CA LEU A 7 7.34 24.22 -2.59
C LEU A 7 7.99 22.85 -2.87
N PHE A 8 8.86 22.40 -1.97
CA PHE A 8 9.45 21.08 -2.02
C PHE A 8 8.42 19.98 -1.76
N ASP A 9 7.61 20.08 -0.70
CA ASP A 9 6.55 19.12 -0.40
C ASP A 9 5.48 19.09 -1.51
N THR A 10 5.13 20.26 -2.06
CA THR A 10 4.22 20.35 -3.22
C THR A 10 4.82 19.69 -4.46
N ALA A 11 6.09 19.93 -4.75
CA ALA A 11 6.79 19.30 -5.86
C ALA A 11 6.88 17.77 -5.67
N MET A 12 7.15 17.30 -4.46
CA MET A 12 7.13 15.87 -4.13
C MET A 12 5.73 15.29 -4.30
N SER A 13 4.68 15.98 -3.85
CA SER A 13 3.31 15.50 -4.02
C SER A 13 2.92 15.37 -5.50
N VAL A 14 3.32 16.34 -6.33
CA VAL A 14 3.13 16.28 -7.79
C VAL A 14 3.93 15.14 -8.42
N ALA A 15 5.15 14.90 -7.96
CA ALA A 15 5.96 13.77 -8.41
C ALA A 15 5.29 12.43 -8.06
N ASP A 16 4.76 12.30 -6.84
CA ASP A 16 4.00 11.12 -6.42
C ASP A 16 2.76 10.91 -7.28
N ASP A 17 2.01 11.97 -7.60
CA ASP A 17 0.83 11.88 -8.48
C ASP A 17 1.22 11.38 -9.88
N ALA A 18 2.33 11.87 -10.42
CA ALA A 18 2.84 11.41 -11.71
C ALA A 18 3.28 9.94 -11.67
N ILE A 19 3.97 9.52 -10.60
CA ILE A 19 4.41 8.14 -10.41
C ILE A 19 3.20 7.20 -10.29
N ILE A 20 2.22 7.54 -9.45
CA ILE A 20 0.99 6.75 -9.28
C ILE A 20 0.18 6.71 -10.57
N SER A 21 0.16 7.79 -11.35
CA SER A 21 -0.54 7.83 -12.65
C SER A 21 0.09 6.88 -13.67
N VAL A 22 1.42 6.78 -13.70
CA VAL A 22 2.14 5.96 -14.70
C VAL A 22 2.28 4.50 -14.26
N MET A 23 2.56 4.26 -12.99
CA MET A 23 2.90 2.93 -12.44
C MET A 23 1.81 2.34 -11.55
N GLY A 24 0.70 3.04 -11.38
CA GLY A 24 -0.37 2.66 -10.46
C GLY A 24 -1.09 1.39 -10.87
N THR A 25 -1.34 0.55 -9.88
CA THR A 25 -2.22 -0.60 -9.94
C THR A 25 -3.48 -0.30 -9.13
N THR A 26 -4.63 -0.75 -9.62
CA THR A 26 -5.89 -0.65 -8.88
C THR A 26 -5.95 -1.71 -7.78
N ALA A 27 -6.23 -1.25 -6.57
CA ALA A 27 -6.56 -2.07 -5.41
C ALA A 27 -8.04 -1.88 -5.05
N THR A 28 -8.81 -2.96 -5.02
CA THR A 28 -10.21 -2.93 -4.60
C THR A 28 -10.30 -3.35 -3.14
N ILE A 29 -10.80 -2.46 -2.29
CA ILE A 29 -10.94 -2.73 -0.86
C ILE A 29 -12.14 -3.67 -0.64
N THR A 30 -11.95 -4.77 0.06
CA THR A 30 -12.94 -5.83 0.24
C THR A 30 -13.53 -5.90 1.65
N SER A 31 -12.97 -5.15 2.62
CA SER A 31 -13.52 -5.04 3.98
C SER A 31 -13.35 -3.66 4.60
N GLY A 32 -13.86 -3.51 5.83
CA GLY A 32 -13.69 -2.28 6.59
C GLY A 32 -14.59 -1.14 6.09
N VAL A 33 -14.22 0.09 6.46
CA VAL A 33 -15.03 1.28 6.16
C VAL A 33 -15.03 1.62 4.66
N LEU A 34 -13.92 1.33 3.98
CA LEU A 34 -13.75 1.60 2.55
C LEU A 34 -14.17 0.43 1.67
N ALA A 35 -14.86 -0.59 2.20
CA ALA A 35 -15.28 -1.76 1.42
C ALA A 35 -16.04 -1.35 0.15
N GLY A 36 -15.63 -1.92 -0.99
CA GLY A 36 -16.14 -1.61 -2.32
C GLY A 36 -15.45 -0.43 -3.02
N ALA A 37 -14.57 0.31 -2.35
CA ALA A 37 -13.79 1.37 -2.99
C ALA A 37 -12.64 0.80 -3.82
N SER A 38 -12.36 1.41 -4.96
CA SER A 38 -11.16 1.14 -5.76
C SER A 38 -10.18 2.30 -5.60
N LEU A 39 -8.99 2.00 -5.12
CA LEU A 39 -7.91 2.95 -4.90
C LEU A 39 -6.76 2.64 -5.87
N THR A 40 -5.98 3.66 -6.24
CA THR A 40 -4.81 3.49 -7.13
C THR A 40 -3.53 3.76 -6.36
N GLY A 41 -2.55 2.87 -6.49
CA GLY A 41 -1.26 2.99 -5.84
C GLY A 41 -0.20 2.17 -6.54
N VAL A 42 1.07 2.47 -6.30
CA VAL A 42 2.17 1.68 -6.89
C VAL A 42 2.36 0.43 -6.04
N PHE A 43 2.04 -0.72 -6.61
CA PHE A 43 2.15 -2.02 -5.96
C PHE A 43 3.54 -2.62 -6.22
N ASP A 44 4.20 -3.03 -5.15
CA ASP A 44 5.49 -3.72 -5.17
C ASP A 44 5.32 -5.14 -4.61
N ASP A 45 5.46 -6.13 -5.49
CA ASP A 45 5.45 -7.54 -5.14
C ASP A 45 6.86 -8.14 -5.28
N PRO A 46 7.55 -8.40 -4.17
CA PRO A 46 8.89 -8.96 -4.20
C PRO A 46 8.95 -10.39 -4.74
N GLU A 47 7.82 -11.12 -4.82
CA GLU A 47 7.79 -12.44 -5.47
C GLU A 47 8.12 -12.36 -6.98
N SER A 48 7.95 -11.19 -7.60
CA SER A 48 8.27 -10.97 -9.00
C SER A 48 9.78 -11.06 -9.33
N VAL A 49 10.66 -10.90 -8.32
CA VAL A 49 12.13 -10.93 -8.49
C VAL A 49 12.74 -12.23 -7.93
N SER A 50 11.99 -13.05 -7.18
CA SER A 50 12.54 -14.09 -6.31
C SER A 50 12.69 -15.49 -6.92
N TYR A 51 12.88 -15.64 -8.22
CA TYR A 51 13.41 -16.90 -8.78
C TYR A 51 14.94 -16.91 -8.67
N ALA A 52 15.47 -17.12 -7.47
CA ALA A 52 16.82 -17.63 -7.34
C ALA A 52 16.84 -19.06 -7.90
N ALA A 53 17.64 -19.29 -8.95
CA ALA A 53 17.86 -20.63 -9.48
C ALA A 53 18.19 -21.60 -8.34
N GLY A 54 17.46 -22.74 -8.25
CA GLY A 54 17.73 -23.79 -7.25
C GLY A 54 16.63 -24.08 -6.23
N GLY A 55 15.41 -23.52 -6.37
CA GLY A 55 14.27 -23.94 -5.53
C GLY A 55 14.25 -23.37 -4.11
N VAL A 56 14.97 -22.27 -3.86
CA VAL A 56 14.92 -21.53 -2.59
C VAL A 56 13.83 -20.47 -2.68
N ARG A 57 12.75 -20.62 -1.90
CA ARG A 57 11.75 -19.56 -1.70
C ARG A 57 12.27 -18.63 -0.61
N ILE A 58 12.40 -17.35 -0.92
CA ILE A 58 12.72 -16.33 0.09
C ILE A 58 11.41 -15.95 0.79
N GLU A 59 11.12 -16.62 1.90
CA GLU A 59 10.05 -16.20 2.82
C GLU A 59 10.54 -14.97 3.59
N GLY A 60 9.89 -13.81 3.45
CA GLY A 60 10.16 -12.66 4.30
C GLY A 60 10.13 -11.26 3.68
N ILE A 61 9.85 -11.11 2.38
CA ILE A 61 9.62 -9.78 1.80
C ILE A 61 8.11 -9.57 1.68
N SER A 62 7.56 -8.72 2.53
CA SER A 62 6.13 -8.41 2.53
C SER A 62 5.79 -7.53 1.32
N PRO A 63 4.76 -7.88 0.52
CA PRO A 63 4.26 -6.99 -0.53
C PRO A 63 3.90 -5.63 0.04
N SER A 64 4.00 -4.58 -0.77
CA SER A 64 3.67 -3.24 -0.32
C SER A 64 2.96 -2.44 -1.40
N ILE A 65 2.20 -1.42 -0.97
CA ILE A 65 1.56 -0.50 -1.90
C ILE A 65 1.78 0.94 -1.43
N PHE A 66 2.26 1.78 -2.34
CA PHE A 66 2.46 3.21 -2.13
C PHE A 66 1.22 3.98 -2.61
N MET A 67 0.60 4.74 -1.71
CA MET A 67 -0.68 5.44 -1.97
C MET A 67 -0.72 6.82 -1.33
N LYS A 68 -1.61 7.67 -1.86
CA LYS A 68 -1.93 8.96 -1.25
C LYS A 68 -2.62 8.76 0.08
N SER A 69 -2.08 9.39 1.13
CA SER A 69 -2.57 9.30 2.51
C SER A 69 -4.06 9.68 2.63
N SER A 70 -4.50 10.67 1.85
CA SER A 70 -5.89 11.11 1.81
C SER A 70 -6.86 10.01 1.35
N ALA A 71 -6.43 9.13 0.45
CA ALA A 71 -7.26 8.03 -0.07
C ALA A 71 -7.39 6.86 0.92
N VAL A 72 -6.41 6.70 1.81
CA VAL A 72 -6.27 5.53 2.70
C VAL A 72 -6.43 5.85 4.19
N HIS A 73 -6.82 7.08 4.53
CA HIS A 73 -6.90 7.55 5.91
C HIS A 73 -7.86 6.73 6.81
N GLN A 74 -8.80 5.98 6.22
CA GLN A 74 -9.74 5.12 6.93
C GLN A 74 -9.37 3.64 6.93
N LEU A 75 -8.31 3.24 6.18
CA LEU A 75 -7.81 1.87 6.22
C LEU A 75 -7.21 1.56 7.59
N LYS A 76 -7.51 0.36 8.07
CA LYS A 76 -7.02 -0.18 9.33
C LYS A 76 -6.26 -1.47 9.09
N ARG A 77 -5.42 -1.82 10.07
CA ARG A 77 -4.77 -3.12 10.12
C ARG A 77 -5.84 -4.22 10.04
N ALA A 78 -5.54 -5.27 9.27
CA ALA A 78 -6.41 -6.39 8.92
C ALA A 78 -7.57 -6.07 7.94
N ASP A 79 -7.72 -4.83 7.46
CA ASP A 79 -8.60 -4.60 6.30
C ASP A 79 -8.05 -5.34 5.08
N THR A 80 -8.95 -5.95 4.30
CA THR A 80 -8.61 -6.75 3.13
C THR A 80 -8.80 -5.96 1.84
N LEU A 81 -7.98 -6.29 0.85
CA LEU A 81 -7.98 -5.68 -0.48
C LEU A 81 -7.55 -6.71 -1.53
N GLU A 82 -8.10 -6.56 -2.73
CA GLU A 82 -7.75 -7.34 -3.91
C GLU A 82 -6.92 -6.49 -4.87
N ILE A 83 -5.78 -7.04 -5.33
CA ILE A 83 -4.91 -6.42 -6.33
C ILE A 83 -4.64 -7.47 -7.40
N GLY A 84 -5.00 -7.19 -8.66
CA GLY A 84 -4.74 -8.11 -9.77
C GLY A 84 -5.36 -9.52 -9.61
N GLY A 85 -6.48 -9.63 -8.89
CA GLY A 85 -7.13 -10.92 -8.61
C GLY A 85 -6.54 -11.71 -7.43
N GLN A 86 -5.56 -11.15 -6.71
CA GLN A 86 -4.98 -11.74 -5.51
C GLN A 86 -5.43 -10.98 -4.26
N ASN A 87 -5.69 -11.71 -3.18
CA ASN A 87 -6.14 -11.16 -1.91
C ASN A 87 -4.96 -10.84 -0.99
N TYR A 88 -5.00 -9.64 -0.43
CA TYR A 88 -4.05 -9.14 0.54
C TYR A 88 -4.80 -8.54 1.74
N TRP A 89 -4.07 -8.28 2.80
CA TRP A 89 -4.58 -7.55 3.97
C TRP A 89 -3.54 -6.57 4.51
N VAL A 90 -4.00 -5.49 5.14
CA VAL A 90 -3.12 -4.47 5.71
C VAL A 90 -2.41 -5.02 6.95
N ASP A 91 -1.10 -5.31 6.87
CA ASP A 91 -0.29 -5.66 8.05
C ASP A 91 0.07 -4.40 8.84
N ARG A 92 0.52 -3.36 8.13
CA ARG A 92 0.99 -2.13 8.76
C ARG A 92 0.87 -0.94 7.83
N MET A 93 0.42 0.17 8.40
CA MET A 93 0.47 1.48 7.76
C MET A 93 1.80 2.15 8.08
N GLY A 94 2.54 2.58 7.06
CA GLY A 94 3.71 3.43 7.22
C GLY A 94 3.36 4.82 7.73
N PRO A 95 4.38 5.56 8.22
CA PRO A 95 4.20 6.97 8.53
C PRO A 95 3.78 7.74 7.28
N GLU A 96 3.10 8.85 7.48
CA GLU A 96 2.84 9.78 6.39
C GLU A 96 4.13 10.51 6.03
N GLU A 97 4.49 10.46 4.76
CA GLU A 97 5.61 11.21 4.22
C GLU A 97 5.20 12.67 3.95
N SER A 98 6.16 13.59 3.94
CA SER A 98 5.90 15.02 3.73
C SER A 98 5.22 15.31 2.38
N SER A 99 5.32 14.39 1.41
CA SER A 99 4.64 14.47 0.11
C SER A 99 3.12 14.20 0.19
N GLY A 100 2.60 13.75 1.33
CA GLY A 100 1.19 13.36 1.49
C GLY A 100 0.88 11.94 1.03
N SER A 101 1.90 11.11 0.84
CA SER A 101 1.78 9.68 0.51
C SER A 101 2.32 8.80 1.64
N ARG A 102 2.07 7.50 1.56
CA ARG A 102 2.61 6.52 2.49
C ARG A 102 2.73 5.15 1.83
N VAL A 103 3.66 4.35 2.36
CA VAL A 103 3.75 2.92 2.09
C VAL A 103 2.83 2.15 3.03
N ILE A 104 2.10 1.18 2.51
CA ILE A 104 1.32 0.22 3.27
C ILE A 104 1.93 -1.16 3.04
N TRP A 105 2.32 -1.84 4.11
CA TRP A 105 2.78 -3.23 4.03
C TRP A 105 1.60 -4.17 4.13
N LEU A 106 1.60 -5.14 3.23
CA LEU A 106 0.54 -6.10 3.05
C LEU A 106 0.99 -7.49 3.50
N GLY A 107 0.07 -8.21 4.11
CA GLY A 107 0.17 -9.65 4.27
C GLY A 107 -0.58 -10.37 3.16
N THR A 108 -0.15 -11.60 2.88
CA THR A 108 -0.82 -12.54 1.98
C THR A 108 -1.68 -13.52 2.78
N GLY A 109 -2.66 -14.15 2.13
CA GLY A 109 -3.55 -15.11 2.77
C GLY A 109 -4.57 -14.45 3.70
N ASP A 110 -5.01 -15.16 4.73
CA ASP A 110 -6.03 -14.67 5.64
C ASP A 110 -5.44 -13.73 6.71
N PRO A 111 -6.10 -12.61 7.03
CA PRO A 111 -5.68 -11.75 8.12
C PRO A 111 -5.75 -12.50 9.45
N PRO A 112 -4.77 -12.31 10.37
CA PRO A 112 -4.78 -12.98 11.66
C PRO A 112 -5.99 -12.55 12.48
N ALA A 113 -6.68 -13.53 13.08
CA ALA A 113 -7.88 -13.32 13.90
C ALA A 113 -7.63 -12.50 15.19
N ASP A 114 -6.37 -12.33 15.59
CA ASP A 114 -5.98 -11.58 16.79
C ASP A 114 -4.84 -10.60 16.49
N THR A 115 -5.07 -9.32 16.75
CA THR A 115 -4.15 -8.21 16.47
C THR A 115 -2.94 -8.13 17.41
N ARG A 116 -2.83 -9.00 18.42
CA ARG A 116 -1.70 -9.01 19.36
C ARG A 116 -0.46 -9.66 18.75
N ARG A 117 0.48 -8.84 18.25
CA ARG A 117 1.89 -9.25 18.23
C ARG A 117 2.35 -9.33 19.69
N ARG A 118 2.79 -10.51 20.12
CA ARG A 118 3.42 -10.75 21.42
C ARG A 118 4.86 -10.25 21.42
#